data_AF-A0A4U0GWD8-F1
#
_entry.id   AF-A0A4U0GWD8-F1
#
_cell.length_a   1.000
_cell.length_b   1.000
_cell.length_c   1.000
_cell.angle_alpha   90.00
_cell.angle_beta   90.00
_cell.angle_gamma   90.00
#
_symmetry.space_group_name_H-M   'P 1'
#
loop_
_entity.id
_entity.type
_entity.pdbx_description
1 polymer ?
#
loop_
_entity_poly.entity_id
_entity_poly.type
_entity_poly.pdbx_seq_one_letter_code
_entity_poly.pdbx_strand_id
1 'polypeptide(L)'
;MIRQYLKSVILLGVVFLISNNHLKANVTTDRSLSAIKFEDKTYEIPLAGNAFFTYKGSHAKEIISNTGLTNWSESSTVTSVYFRASKGGTFSLKLRAKASEGQKSRVRVSVGERYEEIELFSSSFGEINVGEFRVAGDGYVKVSVQGVNTSGNSYGEISHLLISGEAVADGVLYSDDPNYYYWARRGPSCHMNYDVSGISNATYYYNEITIPEGEDKIGSYFMAIGFGQGYFGIQVNSERERRILFSVWSPFQTDDPRTVPDDQQIILNRKGVEVHTGEFGNEGSGGQSYLRYNWKAGITYRFLLKGIPDGNDHTDYSAWFFNPDTRQWQIVASFKRPKTNTYLTSFHSFLENFSPNQGYLERQVEFKNQWVYNGEWNKITSARFTVDNTYHAKQRIDAVGGVTPNGYFLKNGGFFNEIVTPGSTFSFDNKNTVPNIDFEKLP
;
A
#
# COMPACT_ATOMS: atom_id res chain seq x y z
N MET A 1 50.13 -24.49 -43.39
CA MET A 1 51.21 -25.48 -43.13
C MET A 1 50.55 -26.68 -42.46
N ILE A 2 49.96 -27.61 -43.24
CA ILE A 2 50.53 -28.94 -43.64
C ILE A 2 50.87 -29.77 -42.40
N ARG A 3 50.48 -31.03 -42.18
CA ARG A 3 49.55 -32.07 -42.72
C ARG A 3 49.93 -33.34 -41.92
N GLN A 4 48.98 -34.24 -41.65
CA GLN A 4 49.10 -35.71 -41.70
C GLN A 4 47.73 -36.28 -41.29
N TYR A 5 46.79 -36.63 -42.20
CA TYR A 5 46.64 -37.79 -43.08
C TYR A 5 46.79 -39.16 -42.38
N LEU A 6 45.70 -39.89 -42.10
CA LEU A 6 44.83 -40.75 -42.94
C LEU A 6 45.37 -42.18 -43.10
N LYS A 7 44.53 -43.18 -42.77
CA LYS A 7 44.27 -44.36 -43.63
C LYS A 7 43.08 -45.19 -43.11
N SER A 8 42.26 -45.60 -44.06
CA SER A 8 41.00 -46.34 -43.94
C SER A 8 41.19 -47.82 -44.35
N VAL A 9 40.04 -48.54 -44.39
CA VAL A 9 39.67 -49.76 -45.17
C VAL A 9 40.05 -51.12 -44.51
N ILE A 10 39.28 -52.25 -44.47
CA ILE A 10 38.19 -52.87 -45.27
C ILE A 10 37.24 -53.78 -44.41
N LEU A 11 35.99 -53.84 -44.89
CA LEU A 11 34.81 -54.71 -44.72
C LEU A 11 34.96 -56.25 -44.54
N LEU A 12 34.02 -56.88 -43.80
CA LEU A 12 33.30 -58.17 -44.06
C LEU A 12 32.49 -58.46 -42.76
N GLY A 13 31.19 -58.74 -42.66
CA GLY A 13 30.16 -59.22 -43.58
C GLY A 13 29.48 -60.42 -42.89
N VAL A 14 28.31 -60.27 -42.26
CA VAL A 14 27.41 -61.39 -41.93
C VAL A 14 25.95 -60.97 -42.03
N VAL A 15 25.24 -61.77 -42.82
CA VAL A 15 23.82 -61.80 -43.18
C VAL A 15 22.95 -62.18 -41.99
N PHE A 16 21.77 -61.58 -41.84
CA PHE A 16 20.63 -62.29 -41.25
C PHE A 16 19.31 -61.94 -41.94
N LEU A 17 18.52 -63.01 -42.09
CA LEU A 17 17.41 -63.19 -43.02
C LEU A 17 16.20 -62.27 -42.82
N ILE A 18 15.57 -62.00 -43.96
CA ILE A 18 14.24 -61.43 -44.15
C ILE A 18 13.18 -62.41 -43.65
N SER A 19 12.26 -61.95 -42.80
CA SER A 19 10.91 -62.51 -42.72
C SER A 19 9.89 -61.41 -43.04
N ASN A 20 9.32 -61.49 -44.24
CA ASN A 20 8.21 -60.68 -44.70
C ASN A 20 6.95 -61.02 -43.89
N ASN A 21 6.40 -60.04 -43.18
CA ASN A 21 4.98 -60.04 -42.83
C ASN A 21 4.37 -58.73 -43.30
N HIS A 22 3.68 -58.82 -44.44
CA HIS A 22 2.77 -57.79 -44.93
C HIS A 22 1.53 -57.73 -44.02
N LEU A 23 1.41 -56.67 -43.22
CA LEU A 23 0.13 -56.26 -42.65
C LEU A 23 -0.25 -54.91 -43.27
N LYS A 24 -1.36 -54.95 -44.03
CA LYS A 24 -1.99 -53.81 -44.69
C LYS A 24 -2.39 -52.77 -43.64
N ALA A 25 -1.91 -51.54 -43.82
CA ALA A 25 -2.41 -50.40 -43.07
C ALA A 25 -3.85 -50.09 -43.51
N ASN A 26 -4.82 -50.40 -42.66
CA ASN A 26 -6.14 -49.76 -42.72
C ASN A 26 -6.01 -48.40 -42.04
N VAL A 27 -6.05 -47.34 -42.85
CA VAL A 27 -6.23 -45.98 -42.35
C VAL A 27 -7.71 -45.83 -41.98
N THR A 28 -8.03 -46.02 -40.71
CA THR A 28 -9.24 -45.47 -40.10
C THR A 28 -8.89 -44.11 -39.53
N THR A 29 -9.29 -43.07 -40.26
CA THR A 29 -9.40 -41.70 -39.75
C THR A 29 -10.49 -41.64 -38.70
N ASP A 30 -10.11 -41.81 -37.44
CA ASP A 30 -10.86 -41.23 -36.33
C ASP A 30 -9.89 -40.86 -35.21
N ARG A 31 -9.34 -39.65 -35.32
CA ARG A 31 -8.78 -38.92 -34.17
C ARG A 31 -9.57 -37.63 -34.08
N SER A 32 -10.68 -37.69 -33.37
CA SER A 32 -11.14 -36.53 -32.63
C SER A 32 -9.97 -36.06 -31.75
N LEU A 33 -9.40 -34.91 -32.09
CA LEU A 33 -8.57 -34.15 -31.17
C LEU A 33 -9.50 -33.73 -30.04
N SER A 34 -9.58 -34.56 -28.99
CA SER A 34 -10.09 -34.09 -27.72
C SER A 34 -9.18 -32.94 -27.30
N ALA A 35 -9.68 -31.70 -27.45
CA ALA A 35 -9.06 -30.57 -26.78
C ALA A 35 -8.91 -30.96 -25.32
N ILE A 36 -7.66 -31.05 -24.87
CA ILE A 36 -7.37 -31.17 -23.44
C ILE A 36 -7.94 -29.89 -22.84
N LYS A 37 -9.15 -29.97 -22.28
CA LYS A 37 -9.67 -28.93 -21.40
C LYS A 37 -8.71 -28.90 -20.23
N PHE A 38 -7.80 -27.93 -20.24
CA PHE A 38 -7.19 -27.48 -19.01
C PHE A 38 -8.36 -27.16 -18.07
N GLU A 39 -8.37 -27.80 -16.91
CA GLU A 39 -9.31 -27.44 -15.86
C GLU A 39 -8.89 -26.03 -15.41
N ASP A 40 -9.64 -25.03 -15.85
CA ASP A 40 -9.31 -23.63 -15.58
C ASP A 40 -9.31 -23.44 -14.06
N LYS A 41 -8.12 -23.23 -13.50
CA LYS A 41 -7.93 -22.92 -12.08
C LYS A 41 -8.86 -21.77 -11.72
N THR A 42 -9.76 -22.02 -10.78
CA THR A 42 -10.67 -21.01 -10.25
C THR A 42 -10.03 -20.35 -9.03
N TYR A 43 -9.99 -19.02 -9.02
CA TYR A 43 -9.54 -18.23 -7.90
C TYR A 43 -10.76 -17.71 -7.14
N GLU A 44 -10.72 -17.84 -5.82
CA GLU A 44 -11.77 -17.35 -4.92
C GLU A 44 -11.29 -16.08 -4.22
N ILE A 45 -11.86 -14.93 -4.58
CA ILE A 45 -11.45 -13.64 -4.03
C ILE A 45 -12.44 -13.25 -2.92
N PRO A 46 -12.04 -13.32 -1.65
CA PRO A 46 -12.91 -13.02 -0.52
C PRO A 46 -13.15 -11.51 -0.44
N LEU A 47 -14.43 -11.12 -0.34
CA LEU A 47 -14.80 -9.71 -0.19
C LEU A 47 -14.24 -9.12 1.12
N ALA A 48 -14.08 -9.94 2.16
CA ALA A 48 -13.59 -9.53 3.48
C ALA A 48 -12.24 -8.78 3.43
N GLY A 49 -11.32 -9.20 2.55
CA GLY A 49 -10.00 -8.58 2.38
C GLY A 49 -9.88 -7.67 1.15
N ASN A 50 -10.81 -7.76 0.21
CA ASN A 50 -10.63 -7.19 -1.14
C ASN A 50 -11.74 -6.21 -1.56
N ALA A 51 -12.77 -6.03 -0.73
CA ALA A 51 -13.90 -5.16 -1.03
C ALA A 51 -13.84 -3.81 -0.31
N PHE A 52 -14.46 -2.82 -0.93
CA PHE A 52 -14.64 -1.47 -0.41
C PHE A 52 -16.01 -0.93 -0.82
N PHE A 53 -16.60 -0.11 0.02
CA PHE A 53 -17.73 0.71 -0.39
C PHE A 53 -17.21 1.92 -1.17
N THR A 54 -17.31 1.87 -2.49
CA THR A 54 -16.90 2.99 -3.37
C THR A 54 -17.98 4.06 -3.49
N TYR A 55 -19.21 3.69 -3.13
CA TYR A 55 -20.26 4.62 -2.74
C TYR A 55 -21.08 3.99 -1.61
N LYS A 56 -21.37 4.77 -0.56
CA LYS A 56 -22.26 4.37 0.53
C LYS A 56 -22.95 5.59 1.14
N GLY A 57 -24.27 5.55 1.18
CA GLY A 57 -25.06 6.61 1.83
C GLY A 57 -24.80 6.67 3.34
N SER A 58 -24.97 7.85 3.94
CA SER A 58 -24.72 8.07 5.38
C SER A 58 -25.60 7.22 6.30
N HIS A 59 -26.81 6.83 5.85
CA HIS A 59 -27.76 6.01 6.60
C HIS A 59 -27.62 4.51 6.34
N ALA A 60 -26.74 4.12 5.41
CA ALA A 60 -26.63 2.77 4.91
C ALA A 60 -25.91 1.88 5.94
N LYS A 61 -26.49 0.70 6.24
CA LYS A 61 -26.08 -0.18 7.36
C LYS A 61 -25.20 -1.36 6.94
N GLU A 62 -24.90 -1.45 5.66
CA GLU A 62 -24.11 -2.54 5.09
C GLU A 62 -22.71 -2.52 5.63
N ILE A 63 -22.15 -3.71 5.81
CA ILE A 63 -20.77 -3.85 6.27
C ILE A 63 -20.05 -4.87 5.40
N ILE A 64 -18.74 -4.67 5.27
CA ILE A 64 -17.83 -5.70 4.80
C ILE A 64 -17.26 -6.34 6.06
N SER A 65 -17.83 -7.47 6.45
CA SER A 65 -17.41 -8.27 7.61
C SER A 65 -16.35 -9.29 7.19
N ASN A 66 -15.92 -10.13 8.13
CA ASN A 66 -15.06 -11.28 7.86
C ASN A 66 -15.73 -12.34 6.96
N THR A 67 -17.05 -12.27 6.73
CA THR A 67 -17.79 -13.15 5.82
C THR A 67 -18.16 -12.49 4.49
N GLY A 68 -17.75 -11.23 4.26
CA GLY A 68 -18.01 -10.47 3.04
C GLY A 68 -19.04 -9.36 3.20
N LEU A 69 -19.75 -9.03 2.12
CA LEU A 69 -20.81 -8.01 2.13
C LEU A 69 -22.05 -8.56 2.84
N THR A 70 -22.47 -7.87 3.90
CA THR A 70 -23.63 -8.24 4.73
C THR A 70 -24.47 -7.03 5.09
N ASN A 71 -25.66 -7.26 5.67
CA ASN A 71 -26.64 -6.23 6.01
C ASN A 71 -27.03 -5.33 4.82
N TRP A 72 -27.03 -5.89 3.62
CA TRP A 72 -27.18 -5.12 2.39
C TRP A 72 -28.61 -4.68 2.12
N SER A 73 -28.95 -3.43 2.43
CA SER A 73 -30.33 -2.91 2.27
C SER A 73 -30.47 -1.75 1.29
N GLU A 74 -29.42 -0.97 1.02
CA GLU A 74 -29.53 0.19 0.13
C GLU A 74 -29.14 -0.16 -1.32
N SER A 75 -30.01 0.17 -2.26
CA SER A 75 -29.76 0.07 -3.71
C SER A 75 -28.65 1.00 -4.18
N SER A 76 -28.50 2.13 -3.49
CA SER A 76 -27.51 3.15 -3.81
C SER A 76 -26.08 2.69 -3.50
N THR A 77 -25.88 1.78 -2.55
CA THR A 77 -24.56 1.29 -2.14
C THR A 77 -23.87 0.57 -3.30
N VAL A 78 -22.64 1.00 -3.61
CA VAL A 78 -21.76 0.35 -4.58
C VAL A 78 -20.59 -0.27 -3.84
N THR A 79 -20.50 -1.60 -3.90
CA THR A 79 -19.39 -2.36 -3.33
C THR A 79 -18.45 -2.77 -4.46
N SER A 80 -17.20 -2.34 -4.41
CA SER A 80 -16.18 -2.72 -5.39
C SER A 80 -15.16 -3.68 -4.78
N VAL A 81 -14.84 -4.73 -5.52
CA VAL A 81 -13.85 -5.75 -5.18
C VAL A 81 -12.73 -5.69 -6.20
N TYR A 82 -11.50 -5.84 -5.73
CA TYR A 82 -10.31 -5.66 -6.55
C TYR A 82 -9.43 -6.91 -6.56
N PHE A 83 -8.86 -7.21 -7.72
CA PHE A 83 -7.81 -8.20 -7.92
C PHE A 83 -6.92 -7.76 -9.08
N ARG A 84 -5.69 -8.26 -9.17
CA ARG A 84 -4.80 -8.00 -10.32
C ARG A 84 -4.77 -9.21 -11.25
N ALA A 85 -5.18 -9.02 -12.50
CA ALA A 85 -4.99 -9.99 -13.57
C ALA A 85 -3.53 -10.02 -14.02
N SER A 86 -3.03 -11.21 -14.39
CA SER A 86 -1.64 -11.40 -14.81
C SER A 86 -1.39 -11.02 -16.27
N LYS A 87 -2.45 -10.96 -17.10
CA LYS A 87 -2.38 -10.60 -18.51
C LYS A 87 -3.74 -10.15 -19.05
N GLY A 88 -3.73 -9.60 -20.26
CA GLY A 88 -4.94 -9.34 -21.03
C GLY A 88 -5.60 -10.65 -21.47
N GLY A 89 -6.93 -10.62 -21.62
CA GLY A 89 -7.71 -11.81 -22.00
C GLY A 89 -9.12 -11.78 -21.43
N THR A 90 -9.85 -12.88 -21.66
CA THR A 90 -11.19 -13.08 -21.07
C THR A 90 -11.09 -13.79 -19.72
N PHE A 91 -12.00 -13.48 -18.80
CA PHE A 91 -12.24 -14.26 -17.59
C PHE A 91 -13.74 -14.48 -17.36
N SER A 92 -14.11 -15.66 -16.87
CA SER A 92 -15.44 -15.95 -16.37
C SER A 92 -15.57 -15.45 -14.92
N LEU A 93 -16.74 -14.92 -14.57
CA LEU A 93 -17.05 -14.41 -13.24
C LEU A 93 -18.30 -15.09 -12.68
N LYS A 94 -18.20 -15.57 -11.43
CA LYS A 94 -19.34 -15.94 -10.59
C LYS A 94 -19.30 -15.20 -9.27
N LEU A 95 -20.45 -15.09 -8.60
CA LEU A 95 -20.54 -14.68 -7.20
C LEU A 95 -20.86 -15.88 -6.31
N ARG A 96 -20.25 -15.97 -5.13
CA ARG A 96 -20.75 -16.83 -4.03
C ARG A 96 -21.63 -16.00 -3.12
N ALA A 97 -22.94 -16.15 -3.27
CA ALA A 97 -23.93 -15.28 -2.66
C ALA A 97 -25.17 -16.05 -2.17
N LYS A 98 -25.96 -15.41 -1.32
CA LYS A 98 -27.29 -15.86 -0.89
C LYS A 98 -28.25 -14.68 -0.77
N ALA A 99 -29.54 -14.95 -0.89
CA ALA A 99 -30.62 -14.04 -0.52
C ALA A 99 -31.12 -14.34 0.91
N SER A 100 -31.93 -13.45 1.46
CA SER A 100 -32.69 -13.76 2.67
C SER A 100 -33.79 -14.78 2.36
N GLU A 101 -34.21 -15.55 3.37
CA GLU A 101 -35.23 -16.59 3.20
C GLU A 101 -36.53 -16.04 2.59
N GLY A 102 -37.00 -16.69 1.52
CA GLY A 102 -38.19 -16.28 0.78
C GLY A 102 -38.05 -14.99 -0.06
N GLN A 103 -36.88 -14.34 -0.07
CA GLN A 103 -36.65 -13.11 -0.84
C GLN A 103 -35.98 -13.39 -2.19
N LYS A 104 -36.25 -12.51 -3.15
CA LYS A 104 -35.55 -12.45 -4.43
C LYS A 104 -34.99 -11.07 -4.64
N SER A 105 -33.72 -11.00 -5.04
CA SER A 105 -33.00 -9.76 -5.27
C SER A 105 -32.33 -9.78 -6.63
N ARG A 106 -32.50 -8.72 -7.40
CA ARG A 106 -31.71 -8.47 -8.60
C ARG A 106 -30.54 -7.57 -8.24
N VAL A 107 -29.36 -7.97 -8.66
CA VAL A 107 -28.13 -7.20 -8.43
C VAL A 107 -27.40 -7.02 -9.76
N ARG A 108 -26.82 -5.83 -9.93
CA ARG A 108 -25.98 -5.48 -11.07
C ARG A 108 -24.53 -5.74 -10.70
N VAL A 109 -23.81 -6.45 -11.55
CA VAL A 109 -22.37 -6.69 -11.45
C VAL A 109 -21.68 -6.04 -12.63
N SER A 110 -20.69 -5.18 -12.39
CA SER A 110 -20.03 -4.38 -13.43
C SER A 110 -18.52 -4.54 -13.43
N VAL A 111 -17.93 -4.62 -14.62
CA VAL A 111 -16.48 -4.61 -14.87
C VAL A 111 -16.21 -3.61 -15.98
N GLY A 112 -15.53 -2.50 -15.64
CA GLY A 112 -15.44 -1.35 -16.54
C GLY A 112 -16.83 -0.79 -16.85
N GLU A 113 -17.13 -0.57 -18.12
CA GLU A 113 -18.43 -0.07 -18.60
C GLU A 113 -19.46 -1.19 -18.83
N ARG A 114 -19.03 -2.46 -18.79
CA ARG A 114 -19.91 -3.62 -18.99
C ARG A 114 -20.53 -4.05 -17.69
N TYR A 115 -21.78 -4.52 -17.77
CA TYR A 115 -22.48 -5.07 -16.61
C TYR A 115 -23.44 -6.18 -17.00
N GLU A 116 -23.74 -7.03 -16.03
CA GLU A 116 -24.79 -8.05 -16.08
C GLU A 116 -25.69 -7.90 -14.85
N GLU A 117 -26.96 -8.27 -14.98
CA GLU A 117 -27.91 -8.30 -13.87
C GLU A 117 -28.29 -9.74 -13.57
N ILE A 118 -28.05 -10.18 -12.33
CA ILE A 118 -28.30 -11.55 -11.87
C ILE A 118 -29.37 -11.57 -10.78
N GLU A 119 -30.05 -12.70 -10.62
CA GLU A 119 -31.02 -12.93 -9.55
C GLU A 119 -30.39 -13.74 -8.40
N LEU A 120 -30.56 -13.25 -7.17
CA LEU A 120 -30.25 -13.95 -5.92
C LEU A 120 -31.58 -14.40 -5.31
N PHE A 121 -31.76 -15.70 -5.11
CA PHE A 121 -33.01 -16.26 -4.58
C PHE A 121 -32.82 -17.40 -3.58
N SER A 122 -31.62 -17.99 -3.49
CA SER A 122 -31.31 -19.08 -2.57
C SER A 122 -31.00 -18.55 -1.17
N SER A 123 -31.59 -19.15 -0.13
CA SER A 123 -31.29 -18.81 1.27
C SER A 123 -29.94 -19.37 1.77
N SER A 124 -29.37 -20.36 1.07
CA SER A 124 -28.01 -20.86 1.29
C SER A 124 -27.03 -20.25 0.29
N PHE A 125 -25.76 -20.10 0.69
CA PHE A 125 -24.70 -19.67 -0.22
C PHE A 125 -24.59 -20.64 -1.40
N GLY A 126 -24.63 -20.08 -2.61
CA GLY A 126 -24.43 -20.80 -3.86
C GLY A 126 -23.59 -19.98 -4.83
N GLU A 127 -23.05 -20.64 -5.84
CA GLU A 127 -22.35 -19.99 -6.94
C GLU A 127 -23.34 -19.56 -8.02
N ILE A 128 -23.29 -18.28 -8.39
CA ILE A 128 -24.20 -17.68 -9.36
C ILE A 128 -23.35 -17.14 -10.50
N ASN A 129 -23.56 -17.70 -11.69
CA ASN A 129 -22.85 -17.27 -12.89
C ASN A 129 -23.23 -15.82 -13.23
N VAL A 130 -22.22 -14.96 -13.39
CA VAL A 130 -22.41 -13.58 -13.85
C VAL A 130 -22.23 -13.52 -15.36
N GLY A 131 -21.15 -14.10 -15.87
CA GLY A 131 -20.82 -14.08 -17.30
C GLY A 131 -19.32 -13.98 -17.56
N GLU A 132 -18.96 -13.58 -18.77
CA GLU A 132 -17.57 -13.40 -19.20
C GLU A 132 -17.24 -11.93 -19.41
N PHE A 133 -16.05 -11.53 -18.97
CA PHE A 133 -15.53 -10.18 -19.07
C PHE A 133 -14.12 -10.20 -19.67
N ARG A 134 -13.69 -9.07 -20.23
CA ARG A 134 -12.38 -8.94 -20.87
C ARG A 134 -11.57 -7.83 -20.24
N VAL A 135 -10.27 -8.07 -20.05
CA VAL A 135 -9.28 -7.07 -19.63
C VAL A 135 -8.22 -6.90 -20.71
N ALA A 136 -7.70 -5.68 -20.86
CA ALA A 136 -6.81 -5.33 -21.96
C ALA A 136 -5.36 -5.80 -21.75
N GLY A 137 -4.91 -5.88 -20.51
CA GLY A 137 -3.53 -6.19 -20.13
C GLY A 137 -3.45 -6.68 -18.70
N ASP A 138 -2.23 -6.86 -18.20
CA ASP A 138 -2.02 -7.08 -16.77
C ASP A 138 -2.44 -5.82 -15.99
N GLY A 139 -2.91 -6.02 -14.77
CA GLY A 139 -3.36 -4.90 -13.95
C GLY A 139 -4.54 -5.20 -13.06
N TYR A 140 -4.84 -4.25 -12.19
CA TYR A 140 -5.98 -4.30 -11.29
C TYR A 140 -7.28 -4.20 -12.06
N VAL A 141 -8.21 -5.06 -11.67
CA VAL A 141 -9.56 -5.19 -12.16
C VAL A 141 -10.49 -4.82 -11.03
N LYS A 142 -11.40 -3.89 -11.30
CA LYS A 142 -12.47 -3.50 -10.39
C LYS A 142 -13.76 -4.19 -10.80
N VAL A 143 -14.30 -5.05 -9.94
CA VAL A 143 -15.64 -5.63 -10.08
C VAL A 143 -16.55 -4.92 -9.09
N SER A 144 -17.62 -4.29 -9.55
CA SER A 144 -18.56 -3.57 -8.68
C SER A 144 -19.90 -4.28 -8.63
N VAL A 145 -20.53 -4.31 -7.46
CA VAL A 145 -21.87 -4.88 -7.25
C VAL A 145 -22.80 -3.83 -6.65
N GLN A 146 -24.02 -3.74 -7.19
CA GLN A 146 -25.05 -2.77 -6.79
C GLN A 146 -26.45 -3.41 -6.80
N GLY A 147 -27.32 -2.99 -5.87
CA GLY A 147 -28.68 -3.51 -5.75
C GLY A 147 -29.59 -2.83 -6.76
N VAL A 148 -30.41 -3.61 -7.48
CA VAL A 148 -31.35 -3.07 -8.48
C VAL A 148 -32.77 -3.05 -7.90
N ASN A 149 -33.32 -4.23 -7.61
CA ASN A 149 -34.60 -4.37 -6.90
C ASN A 149 -34.59 -5.61 -6.00
N THR A 150 -35.38 -5.60 -4.93
CA THR A 150 -35.57 -6.74 -4.04
C THR A 150 -37.05 -6.87 -3.69
N SER A 151 -37.53 -8.11 -3.48
CA SER A 151 -38.88 -8.39 -3.00
C SER A 151 -39.02 -8.23 -1.47
N GLY A 152 -37.93 -7.99 -0.77
CA GLY A 152 -37.90 -7.80 0.68
C GLY A 152 -37.10 -6.57 1.09
N ASN A 153 -36.37 -6.68 2.19
CA ASN A 153 -35.61 -5.58 2.79
C ASN A 153 -34.08 -5.78 2.69
N SER A 154 -33.64 -6.82 1.98
CA SER A 154 -32.24 -7.17 1.80
C SER A 154 -31.95 -7.50 0.34
N TYR A 155 -30.82 -7.02 -0.16
CA TYR A 155 -30.26 -7.44 -1.45
C TYR A 155 -29.49 -8.76 -1.34
N GLY A 156 -29.21 -9.24 -0.13
CA GLY A 156 -28.52 -10.51 0.12
C GLY A 156 -27.12 -10.34 0.72
N GLU A 157 -26.35 -11.41 0.70
CA GLU A 157 -24.97 -11.46 1.18
C GLU A 157 -24.05 -12.01 0.09
N ILE A 158 -22.84 -11.46 -0.02
CA ILE A 158 -21.82 -11.89 -1.01
C ILE A 158 -20.52 -12.15 -0.26
N SER A 159 -19.98 -13.36 -0.40
CA SER A 159 -18.75 -13.76 0.29
C SER A 159 -17.52 -13.68 -0.61
N HIS A 160 -17.64 -14.11 -1.86
CA HIS A 160 -16.51 -14.22 -2.79
C HIS A 160 -16.90 -13.83 -4.22
N LEU A 161 -15.91 -13.35 -4.97
CA LEU A 161 -15.87 -13.52 -6.42
C LEU A 161 -15.19 -14.85 -6.75
N LEU A 162 -15.64 -15.52 -7.80
CA LEU A 162 -14.95 -16.67 -8.37
C LEU A 162 -14.60 -16.34 -9.80
N ILE A 163 -13.31 -16.42 -10.12
CA ILE A 163 -12.80 -16.08 -11.45
C ILE A 163 -11.92 -17.19 -12.02
N SER A 164 -12.04 -17.41 -13.32
CA SER A 164 -11.25 -18.38 -14.07
C SER A 164 -11.11 -17.92 -15.53
N GLY A 165 -10.19 -18.53 -16.28
CA GLY A 165 -9.98 -18.25 -17.70
C GLY A 165 -8.66 -17.57 -18.01
N GLU A 166 -8.51 -17.13 -19.26
CA GLU A 166 -7.25 -16.68 -19.86
C GLU A 166 -6.55 -15.58 -19.06
N ALA A 167 -7.26 -14.51 -18.69
CA ALA A 167 -6.67 -13.33 -18.04
C ALA A 167 -6.02 -13.62 -16.66
N VAL A 168 -6.39 -14.75 -16.06
CA VAL A 168 -5.96 -15.17 -14.71
C VAL A 168 -5.19 -16.49 -14.71
N ALA A 169 -4.94 -17.06 -15.89
CA ALA A 169 -4.32 -18.37 -16.05
C ALA A 169 -2.90 -18.43 -15.45
N ASP A 170 -2.16 -17.32 -15.48
CA ASP A 170 -0.77 -17.26 -15.01
C ASP A 170 -0.64 -16.76 -13.56
N GLY A 171 -1.77 -16.54 -12.88
CA GLY A 171 -1.81 -16.04 -11.51
C GLY A 171 -2.79 -14.88 -11.33
N VAL A 172 -3.17 -14.66 -10.07
CA VAL A 172 -3.96 -13.50 -9.64
C VAL A 172 -3.32 -12.95 -8.38
N LEU A 173 -3.20 -11.63 -8.28
CA LEU A 173 -2.81 -10.97 -7.03
C LEU A 173 -4.03 -10.35 -6.36
N TYR A 174 -4.29 -10.77 -5.14
CA TYR A 174 -5.34 -10.27 -4.26
C TYR A 174 -4.92 -10.59 -2.83
N SER A 175 -5.62 -10.04 -1.83
CA SER A 175 -5.39 -10.45 -0.45
C SER A 175 -6.03 -11.81 -0.21
N ASP A 176 -5.20 -12.85 -0.18
CA ASP A 176 -5.56 -14.26 -0.02
C ASP A 176 -5.32 -14.79 1.40
N ASP A 177 -4.59 -14.06 2.25
CA ASP A 177 -4.35 -14.40 3.65
C ASP A 177 -5.28 -13.58 4.59
N PRO A 178 -6.20 -14.22 5.34
CA PRO A 178 -7.05 -13.55 6.32
C PRO A 178 -6.31 -12.70 7.35
N ASN A 179 -5.08 -13.07 7.72
CA ASN A 179 -4.26 -12.29 8.66
C ASN A 179 -3.85 -10.94 8.09
N TYR A 180 -3.84 -10.80 6.76
CA TYR A 180 -3.55 -9.56 6.07
C TYR A 180 -4.78 -8.73 5.74
N TYR A 181 -6.02 -9.18 5.92
CA TYR A 181 -7.19 -8.42 5.44
C TYR A 181 -7.25 -6.99 5.97
N TYR A 182 -6.95 -6.77 7.25
CA TYR A 182 -6.86 -5.41 7.80
C TYR A 182 -5.77 -4.57 7.10
N TRP A 183 -4.57 -5.14 6.93
CA TRP A 183 -3.40 -4.49 6.34
C TRP A 183 -3.52 -4.28 4.83
N ALA A 184 -4.01 -5.27 4.09
CA ALA A 184 -4.26 -5.19 2.66
C ALA A 184 -5.39 -4.21 2.32
N ARG A 185 -6.39 -4.06 3.20
CA ARG A 185 -7.43 -3.03 3.04
C ARG A 185 -6.91 -1.63 3.34
N ARG A 186 -5.93 -1.48 4.25
CA ARG A 186 -5.16 -0.23 4.36
C ARG A 186 -4.33 0.01 3.09
N GLY A 187 -3.71 -1.03 2.56
CA GLY A 187 -2.80 -0.97 1.43
C GLY A 187 -1.35 -0.80 1.87
N PRO A 188 -0.39 -1.01 0.95
CA PRO A 188 1.03 -1.00 1.27
C PRO A 188 1.50 0.42 1.55
N SER A 189 2.07 0.65 2.73
CA SER A 189 2.81 1.87 3.03
C SER A 189 4.12 1.87 2.26
N CYS A 190 4.58 3.06 1.89
CA CYS A 190 5.83 3.21 1.17
C CYS A 190 6.69 4.34 1.74
N HIS A 191 8.00 4.26 1.50
CA HIS A 191 8.99 5.07 2.17
C HIS A 191 10.05 5.56 1.18
N MET A 192 10.62 6.71 1.50
CA MET A 192 11.77 7.28 0.81
C MET A 192 12.89 7.43 1.84
N ASN A 193 13.95 6.65 1.72
CA ASN A 193 15.08 6.63 2.66
C ASN A 193 16.21 7.49 2.08
N TYR A 194 16.56 8.58 2.73
CA TYR A 194 17.52 9.55 2.20
C TYR A 194 18.95 9.13 2.50
N ASP A 195 19.79 9.17 1.47
CA ASP A 195 21.21 8.88 1.62
C ASP A 195 21.93 10.05 2.28
N VAL A 196 22.52 9.76 3.43
CA VAL A 196 23.33 10.70 4.21
C VAL A 196 24.76 10.17 4.38
N SER A 197 25.19 9.26 3.50
CA SER A 197 26.55 8.73 3.53
C SER A 197 27.56 9.87 3.49
N GLY A 198 28.50 9.86 4.46
CA GLY A 198 29.50 10.92 4.62
C GLY A 198 29.06 12.08 5.52
N ILE A 199 27.78 12.16 5.93
CA ILE A 199 27.29 13.14 6.90
C ILE A 199 27.27 12.48 8.28
N SER A 200 28.07 13.00 9.21
CA SER A 200 28.08 12.57 10.61
C SER A 200 27.62 13.68 11.54
N ASN A 201 27.22 13.32 12.76
CA ASN A 201 26.81 14.25 13.84
C ASN A 201 25.72 15.25 13.41
N ALA A 202 24.76 14.77 12.64
CA ALA A 202 23.63 15.57 12.18
C ALA A 202 22.77 16.04 13.37
N THR A 203 22.71 17.35 13.55
CA THR A 203 21.95 17.98 14.65
C THR A 203 20.59 18.48 14.20
N TYR A 204 20.44 18.90 12.93
CA TYR A 204 19.13 19.24 12.37
C TYR A 204 18.83 18.50 11.08
N TYR A 205 17.54 18.27 10.85
CA TYR A 205 16.99 17.77 9.61
C TYR A 205 15.80 18.63 9.18
N TYR A 206 15.82 19.06 7.92
CA TYR A 206 14.81 19.90 7.31
C TYR A 206 14.20 19.17 6.11
N ASN A 207 12.87 19.25 5.99
CA ASN A 207 12.13 18.75 4.84
C ASN A 207 10.90 19.63 4.56
N GLU A 208 10.50 19.70 3.30
CA GLU A 208 9.26 20.32 2.87
C GLU A 208 8.34 19.27 2.24
N ILE A 209 7.04 19.36 2.49
CA ILE A 209 6.06 18.47 1.84
C ILE A 209 4.95 19.25 1.16
N THR A 210 4.43 18.69 0.08
CA THR A 210 3.22 19.17 -0.59
C THR A 210 2.34 18.00 -0.92
N ILE A 211 1.11 18.03 -0.43
CA ILE A 211 0.08 17.06 -0.78
C ILE A 211 -0.70 17.68 -1.94
N PRO A 212 -0.70 17.09 -3.14
CA PRO A 212 -1.46 17.63 -4.26
C PRO A 212 -2.95 17.75 -3.94
N GLU A 213 -3.64 18.70 -4.59
CA GLU A 213 -5.09 18.86 -4.41
C GLU A 213 -5.83 17.56 -4.74
N GLY A 214 -6.72 17.16 -3.84
CA GLY A 214 -7.47 15.91 -3.95
C GLY A 214 -6.76 14.69 -3.35
N GLU A 215 -5.46 14.74 -3.06
CA GLU A 215 -4.70 13.58 -2.57
C GLU A 215 -4.67 13.47 -1.03
N ASP A 216 -5.31 14.42 -0.34
CA ASP A 216 -5.44 14.49 1.12
C ASP A 216 -6.61 13.65 1.66
N LYS A 217 -6.66 12.38 1.27
CA LYS A 217 -7.73 11.46 1.69
C LYS A 217 -7.72 11.25 3.22
N ILE A 218 -8.89 11.16 3.84
CA ILE A 218 -9.01 10.78 5.26
C ILE A 218 -8.34 9.43 5.49
N GLY A 219 -7.60 9.29 6.58
CA GLY A 219 -6.82 8.10 6.88
C GLY A 219 -5.37 8.19 6.43
N SER A 220 -4.92 9.31 5.85
CA SER A 220 -3.53 9.47 5.42
C SER A 220 -2.61 9.96 6.53
N TYR A 221 -1.42 9.37 6.62
CA TYR A 221 -0.27 9.98 7.27
C TYR A 221 0.82 10.28 6.23
N PHE A 222 1.10 11.57 6.05
CA PHE A 222 2.17 12.11 5.22
C PHE A 222 3.36 12.45 6.13
N MET A 223 4.23 11.47 6.37
CA MET A 223 5.35 11.61 7.30
C MET A 223 6.53 12.28 6.58
N ALA A 224 6.93 13.46 7.07
CA ALA A 224 7.93 14.32 6.44
C ALA A 224 9.35 14.09 6.97
N ILE A 225 9.51 13.87 8.28
CA ILE A 225 10.80 13.72 8.93
C ILE A 225 10.77 12.46 9.80
N GLY A 226 11.32 11.38 9.27
CA GLY A 226 11.62 10.17 9.98
C GLY A 226 13.08 10.15 10.39
N PHE A 227 13.34 9.61 11.57
CA PHE A 227 14.69 9.44 12.12
C PHE A 227 14.74 8.13 12.90
N GLY A 228 15.93 7.69 13.30
CA GLY A 228 16.13 6.37 13.89
C GLY A 228 15.33 6.07 15.16
N GLN A 229 14.76 7.09 15.81
CA GLN A 229 14.01 6.97 17.07
C GLN A 229 12.62 7.60 17.00
N GLY A 230 12.12 8.01 15.83
CA GLY A 230 10.79 8.59 15.75
C GLY A 230 10.37 9.09 14.37
N TYR A 231 9.25 9.80 14.37
CA TYR A 231 8.64 10.34 13.16
C TYR A 231 7.96 11.68 13.41
N PHE A 232 7.89 12.51 12.38
CA PHE A 232 7.29 13.84 12.39
C PHE A 232 6.64 14.14 11.04
N GLY A 233 5.36 14.55 11.03
CA GLY A 233 4.64 14.84 9.78
C GLY A 233 3.20 15.29 9.98
N ILE A 234 2.34 15.10 8.97
CA ILE A 234 0.94 15.57 9.00
C ILE A 234 -0.08 14.51 8.61
N GLN A 235 -1.25 14.57 9.25
CA GLN A 235 -2.32 13.59 9.10
C GLN A 235 -3.64 14.22 8.66
N VAL A 236 -4.46 13.41 7.99
CA VAL A 236 -5.90 13.67 7.74
C VAL A 236 -6.71 12.72 8.61
N ASN A 237 -7.10 13.18 9.80
CA ASN A 237 -7.73 12.32 10.80
C ASN A 237 -9.24 12.16 10.57
N SER A 238 -9.90 13.21 10.11
CA SER A 238 -11.32 13.21 9.73
C SER A 238 -11.63 14.37 8.79
N GLU A 239 -12.89 14.52 8.39
CA GLU A 239 -13.37 15.70 7.66
C GLU A 239 -13.15 17.03 8.42
N ARG A 240 -13.01 16.97 9.75
CA ARG A 240 -12.95 18.15 10.63
C ARG A 240 -11.66 18.28 11.43
N GLU A 241 -10.76 17.30 11.33
CA GLU A 241 -9.54 17.29 12.12
C GLU A 241 -8.35 16.83 11.28
N ARG A 242 -7.31 17.65 11.35
CA ARG A 242 -5.99 17.40 10.79
C ARG A 242 -4.95 17.70 11.84
N ARG A 243 -3.87 16.93 11.85
CA ARG A 243 -2.84 17.00 12.88
C ARG A 243 -1.46 17.15 12.29
N ILE A 244 -0.62 17.92 12.97
CA ILE A 244 0.84 17.83 12.87
C ILE A 244 1.27 16.91 14.01
N LEU A 245 1.83 15.74 13.72
CA LEU A 245 2.16 14.70 14.70
C LEU A 245 3.67 14.51 14.79
N PHE A 246 4.21 14.50 16.02
CA PHE A 246 5.59 14.19 16.35
C PHE A 246 5.66 13.13 17.45
N SER A 247 6.37 12.03 17.19
CA SER A 247 6.53 10.91 18.12
C SER A 247 7.98 10.47 18.25
N VAL A 248 8.33 9.96 19.43
CA VAL A 248 9.63 9.36 19.75
C VAL A 248 9.39 8.02 20.44
N TRP A 249 9.96 6.93 19.92
CA TRP A 249 9.89 5.62 20.55
C TRP A 249 10.76 5.56 21.81
N SER A 250 10.24 4.92 22.86
CA SER A 250 11.02 4.49 24.02
C SER A 250 12.16 3.56 23.60
N PRO A 251 13.30 3.53 24.34
CA PRO A 251 14.27 2.45 24.20
C PRO A 251 13.73 1.07 24.65
N PHE A 252 12.63 1.03 25.40
CA PHE A 252 12.03 -0.22 25.87
C PHE A 252 11.11 -0.82 24.81
N GLN A 253 11.34 -2.09 24.46
CA GLN A 253 10.56 -2.80 23.45
C GLN A 253 9.27 -3.37 24.06
N THR A 254 8.15 -2.70 23.80
CA THR A 254 6.81 -3.13 24.18
C THR A 254 5.77 -2.44 23.30
N ASP A 255 4.62 -3.08 23.12
CA ASP A 255 3.44 -2.46 22.48
C ASP A 255 2.49 -1.81 23.49
N ASP A 256 2.71 -2.00 24.79
CA ASP A 256 1.93 -1.37 25.85
C ASP A 256 2.75 -0.29 26.58
N PRO A 257 2.50 1.01 26.36
CA PRO A 257 3.29 2.09 26.96
C PRO A 257 3.26 2.07 28.49
N ARG A 258 2.19 1.50 29.10
CA ARG A 258 2.05 1.40 30.55
C ARG A 258 3.05 0.42 31.19
N THR A 259 3.70 -0.41 30.37
CA THR A 259 4.72 -1.37 30.81
C THR A 259 6.14 -0.82 30.68
N VAL A 260 6.30 0.38 30.12
CA VAL A 260 7.62 1.02 29.99
C VAL A 260 8.10 1.45 31.38
N PRO A 261 9.27 0.97 31.84
CA PRO A 261 9.85 1.39 33.11
C PRO A 261 10.08 2.90 33.16
N ASP A 262 9.91 3.51 34.34
CA ASP A 262 10.05 4.97 34.52
C ASP A 262 11.38 5.52 33.98
N ASP A 263 12.47 4.76 34.10
CA ASP A 263 13.81 5.14 33.61
C ASP A 263 14.00 5.04 32.08
N GLN A 264 12.95 4.66 31.36
CA GLN A 264 12.90 4.48 29.90
C GLN A 264 11.68 5.14 29.26
N GLN A 265 10.83 5.81 30.05
CA GLN A 265 9.74 6.62 29.53
C GLN A 265 10.30 7.85 28.78
N ILE A 266 9.59 8.28 27.75
CA ILE A 266 9.92 9.50 27.04
C ILE A 266 9.51 10.70 27.90
N ILE A 267 10.45 11.58 28.18
CA ILE A 267 10.24 12.74 29.06
C ILE A 267 9.92 13.96 28.20
N LEU A 268 8.82 14.65 28.49
CA LEU A 268 8.49 15.91 27.84
C LEU A 268 9.32 17.07 28.44
N ASN A 269 10.22 17.65 27.65
CA ASN A 269 10.97 18.83 28.07
C ASN A 269 10.12 20.10 27.96
N ARG A 270 9.46 20.30 26.81
CA ARG A 270 8.59 21.45 26.52
C ARG A 270 7.67 21.16 25.34
N LYS A 271 6.61 21.94 25.19
CA LYS A 271 5.69 21.86 24.05
C LYS A 271 5.16 23.23 23.65
N GLY A 272 4.68 23.31 22.41
CA GLY A 272 4.01 24.49 21.91
C GLY A 272 2.66 24.75 22.58
N VAL A 273 2.17 25.97 22.41
CA VAL A 273 0.80 26.34 22.76
C VAL A 273 -0.18 25.45 21.99
N GLU A 274 -1.25 25.00 22.64
CA GLU A 274 -2.28 24.10 22.07
C GLU A 274 -1.80 22.71 21.61
N VAL A 275 -0.53 22.37 21.84
CA VAL A 275 -0.02 21.03 21.55
C VAL A 275 -0.53 20.04 22.61
N HIS A 276 -1.16 18.98 22.13
CA HIS A 276 -1.52 17.83 22.94
C HIS A 276 -0.31 16.90 23.04
N THR A 277 -0.13 16.29 24.22
CA THR A 277 0.97 15.37 24.50
C THR A 277 0.44 14.13 25.22
N GLY A 278 1.04 12.98 24.97
CA GLY A 278 0.69 11.71 25.59
C GLY A 278 1.64 10.61 25.15
N GLU A 279 1.18 9.37 25.28
CA GLU A 279 1.94 8.16 24.92
C GLU A 279 1.28 7.42 23.76
N PHE A 280 2.02 6.53 23.11
CA PHE A 280 1.51 5.62 22.08
C PHE A 280 2.01 4.19 22.28
N GLY A 281 1.33 3.24 21.62
CA GLY A 281 1.55 1.79 21.72
C GLY A 281 1.09 1.06 20.43
N ASN A 282 1.16 -0.27 20.44
CA ASN A 282 0.81 -1.19 19.33
C ASN A 282 1.73 -1.15 18.09
N GLU A 283 2.79 -0.35 18.13
CA GLU A 283 3.80 -0.22 17.07
C GLU A 283 5.17 0.04 17.69
N GLY A 284 5.48 -0.70 18.77
CA GLY A 284 6.32 -0.19 19.83
C GLY A 284 5.58 0.83 20.70
N SER A 285 6.28 1.41 21.67
CA SER A 285 5.71 2.39 22.60
C SER A 285 6.61 3.60 22.76
N GLY A 286 6.03 4.74 23.11
CA GLY A 286 6.79 5.98 23.29
C GLY A 286 5.94 7.19 23.60
N GLY A 287 6.57 8.37 23.49
CA GLY A 287 5.92 9.66 23.67
C GLY A 287 5.47 10.24 22.34
N GLN A 288 4.28 10.82 22.31
CA GLN A 288 3.74 11.51 21.15
C GLN A 288 3.21 12.90 21.50
N SER A 289 3.20 13.76 20.50
CA SER A 289 2.63 15.10 20.56
C SER A 289 1.93 15.44 19.26
N TYR A 290 0.83 16.18 19.32
CA TYR A 290 0.21 16.71 18.11
C TYR A 290 -0.37 18.12 18.29
N LEU A 291 -0.23 18.92 17.24
CA LEU A 291 -0.93 20.17 17.05
C LEU A 291 -2.13 19.92 16.13
N ARG A 292 -3.34 20.33 16.55
CA ARG A 292 -4.47 20.39 15.62
C ARG A 292 -4.28 21.61 14.72
N TYR A 293 -4.07 21.36 13.43
CA TYR A 293 -3.84 22.41 12.46
C TYR A 293 -4.49 21.99 11.15
N ASN A 294 -5.48 22.76 10.71
CA ASN A 294 -6.29 22.46 9.52
C ASN A 294 -5.53 22.81 8.22
N TRP A 295 -4.42 22.12 7.99
CA TRP A 295 -3.62 22.27 6.78
C TRP A 295 -4.43 21.93 5.53
N LYS A 296 -4.02 22.49 4.38
CA LYS A 296 -4.72 22.33 3.10
C LYS A 296 -3.80 21.69 2.06
N ALA A 297 -4.39 20.85 1.21
CA ALA A 297 -3.70 20.37 0.02
C ALA A 297 -3.28 21.56 -0.89
N GLY A 298 -2.28 21.34 -1.74
CA GLY A 298 -1.67 22.37 -2.59
C GLY A 298 -0.69 23.31 -1.87
N ILE A 299 -0.69 23.35 -0.54
CA ILE A 299 0.23 24.18 0.25
C ILE A 299 1.51 23.40 0.57
N THR A 300 2.66 24.10 0.50
CA THR A 300 3.94 23.56 0.96
C THR A 300 4.15 23.83 2.44
N TYR A 301 4.34 22.77 3.21
CA TYR A 301 4.63 22.82 4.65
C TYR A 301 6.09 22.47 4.92
N ARG A 302 6.67 23.06 5.96
CA ARG A 302 8.09 22.89 6.29
C ARG A 302 8.25 22.33 7.70
N PHE A 303 9.14 21.38 7.82
CA PHE A 303 9.42 20.62 9.04
C PHE A 303 10.90 20.79 9.38
N LEU A 304 11.18 20.98 10.66
CA LEU A 304 12.52 21.00 11.20
C LEU A 304 12.56 20.11 12.44
N LEU A 305 13.52 19.21 12.49
CA LEU A 305 13.81 18.39 13.67
C LEU A 305 15.24 18.69 14.12
N LYS A 306 15.42 18.82 15.44
CA LYS A 306 16.74 18.79 16.10
C LYS A 306 16.88 17.51 16.89
N GLY A 307 18.05 16.88 16.85
CA GLY A 307 18.43 15.76 17.71
C GLY A 307 19.85 15.95 18.22
N ILE A 308 20.04 15.99 19.54
CA ILE A 308 21.36 16.17 20.14
C ILE A 308 21.50 15.34 21.43
N PRO A 309 22.61 14.61 21.61
CA PRO A 309 22.89 13.97 22.89
C PRO A 309 23.12 15.03 23.98
N ASP A 310 22.61 14.79 25.18
CA ASP A 310 22.71 15.73 26.30
C ASP A 310 23.97 15.53 27.17
N GLY A 311 24.82 14.55 26.79
CA GLY A 311 26.04 14.17 27.51
C GLY A 311 25.82 13.26 28.73
N ASN A 312 24.58 12.90 29.05
CA ASN A 312 24.20 12.14 30.24
C ASN A 312 23.39 10.88 29.89
N ASP A 313 23.73 10.19 28.80
CA ASP A 313 23.01 9.01 28.28
C ASP A 313 21.54 9.29 27.90
N HIS A 314 21.23 10.53 27.53
CA HIS A 314 19.97 10.89 26.90
C HIS A 314 20.20 11.65 25.60
N THR A 315 19.16 11.67 24.77
CA THR A 315 19.12 12.46 23.53
C THR A 315 17.83 13.28 23.52
N ASP A 316 17.97 14.58 23.28
CA ASP A 316 16.84 15.50 23.14
C ASP A 316 16.45 15.63 21.67
N TYR A 317 15.16 15.41 21.39
CA TYR A 317 14.54 15.58 20.08
C TYR A 317 13.52 16.71 20.12
N SER A 318 13.73 17.75 19.32
CA SER A 318 12.84 18.92 19.28
C SER A 318 12.30 19.13 17.86
N ALA A 319 10.99 19.23 17.71
CA ALA A 319 10.31 19.32 16.43
C ALA A 319 9.63 20.69 16.27
N TRP A 320 9.88 21.37 15.14
CA TRP A 320 9.21 22.61 14.77
C TRP A 320 8.50 22.48 13.43
N PHE A 321 7.32 23.06 13.37
CA PHE A 321 6.50 23.20 12.18
C PHE A 321 6.48 24.67 11.76
N PHE A 322 6.75 24.96 10.48
CA PHE A 322 6.61 26.32 9.97
C PHE A 322 5.15 26.58 9.62
N ASN A 323 4.50 27.43 10.41
CA ASN A 323 3.12 27.82 10.17
C ASN A 323 3.06 28.88 9.06
N PRO A 324 2.48 28.57 7.88
CA PRO A 324 2.44 29.51 6.77
C PRO A 324 1.51 30.71 7.02
N ASP A 325 0.51 30.59 7.90
CA ASP A 325 -0.44 31.67 8.21
C ASP A 325 0.23 32.78 9.03
N THR A 326 1.07 32.40 9.98
CA THR A 326 1.82 33.35 10.83
C THR A 326 3.23 33.64 10.31
N ARG A 327 3.72 32.84 9.36
CA ARG A 327 5.08 32.86 8.81
C ARG A 327 6.16 32.68 9.88
N GLN A 328 5.88 31.85 10.88
CA GLN A 328 6.77 31.60 12.02
C GLN A 328 6.94 30.10 12.26
N TRP A 329 8.12 29.73 12.73
CA TRP A 329 8.34 28.41 13.32
C TRP A 329 7.57 28.31 14.63
N GLN A 330 6.86 27.20 14.82
CA GLN A 330 6.17 26.86 16.05
C GLN A 330 6.73 25.53 16.55
N ILE A 331 7.13 25.47 17.81
CA ILE A 331 7.52 24.21 18.43
C ILE A 331 6.30 23.32 18.59
N VAL A 332 6.41 22.06 18.18
CA VAL A 332 5.41 21.03 18.47
C VAL A 332 5.74 20.48 19.86
N ALA A 333 6.84 19.76 19.99
CA ALA A 333 7.37 19.36 21.29
C ALA A 333 8.89 19.18 21.26
N SER A 334 9.46 19.15 22.46
CA SER A 334 10.80 18.66 22.75
C SER A 334 10.68 17.50 23.72
N PHE A 335 11.19 16.34 23.32
CA PHE A 335 11.20 15.11 24.09
C PHE A 335 12.63 14.70 24.40
N LYS A 336 12.88 14.24 25.61
CA LYS A 336 14.11 13.58 26.03
C LYS A 336 13.91 12.07 26.01
N ARG A 337 14.76 11.36 25.28
CA ARG A 337 14.80 9.89 25.23
C ARG A 337 15.92 9.36 26.12
N PRO A 338 15.61 8.61 27.20
CA PRO A 338 16.63 7.97 28.03
C PRO A 338 17.41 6.87 27.33
N LYS A 339 18.52 6.45 27.93
CA LYS A 339 19.38 5.33 27.49
C LYS A 339 19.76 5.43 26.01
N THR A 340 20.07 6.65 25.59
CA THR A 340 20.29 7.01 24.19
C THR A 340 21.32 8.11 24.10
N ASN A 341 22.43 7.85 23.41
CA ASN A 341 23.46 8.86 23.17
C ASN A 341 23.75 8.94 21.67
N THR A 342 22.90 9.66 20.92
CA THR A 342 22.98 9.68 19.45
C THR A 342 22.60 11.02 18.84
N TYR A 343 23.16 11.32 17.67
CA TYR A 343 22.69 12.38 16.79
C TYR A 343 21.56 11.87 15.89
N LEU A 344 20.98 12.73 15.04
CA LEU A 344 19.98 12.28 14.09
C LEU A 344 20.56 11.26 13.11
N THR A 345 19.82 10.17 12.88
CA THR A 345 20.18 9.06 12.00
C THR A 345 18.95 8.56 11.25
N SER A 346 19.12 7.73 10.23
CA SER A 346 18.04 7.05 9.50
C SER A 346 16.97 7.99 8.94
N PHE A 347 17.40 9.00 8.18
CA PHE A 347 16.53 10.01 7.59
C PHE A 347 15.62 9.40 6.54
N HIS A 348 14.31 9.53 6.72
CA HIS A 348 13.33 9.00 5.77
C HIS A 348 12.03 9.80 5.79
N SER A 349 11.19 9.54 4.79
CA SER A 349 9.79 9.96 4.73
C SER A 349 8.91 8.75 4.42
N PHE A 350 7.62 8.80 4.74
CA PHE A 350 6.68 7.74 4.34
C PHE A 350 5.28 8.26 4.04
N LEU A 351 4.54 7.45 3.29
CA LEU A 351 3.12 7.62 3.01
C LEU A 351 2.38 6.38 3.48
N GLU A 352 1.41 6.59 4.37
CA GLU A 352 0.61 5.53 4.99
C GLU A 352 -0.89 5.84 4.86
N ASN A 353 -1.68 4.79 4.67
CA ASN A 353 -3.11 4.79 4.98
C ASN A 353 -3.37 4.01 6.28
N PHE A 354 -3.88 4.67 7.32
CA PHE A 354 -4.28 4.05 8.59
C PHE A 354 -5.78 3.70 8.65
N SER A 355 -6.54 3.89 7.57
CA SER A 355 -7.96 3.56 7.50
C SER A 355 -8.26 2.45 6.48
N PRO A 356 -8.63 1.23 6.91
CA PRO A 356 -8.85 0.10 6.00
C PRO A 356 -10.03 0.33 5.04
N ASN A 357 -10.99 1.20 5.36
CA ASN A 357 -12.09 1.50 4.46
C ASN A 357 -11.70 2.44 3.31
N GLN A 358 -10.49 3.01 3.34
CA GLN A 358 -10.06 4.04 2.41
C GLN A 358 -8.98 3.57 1.42
N GLY A 359 -8.60 2.29 1.43
CA GLY A 359 -7.52 1.77 0.58
C GLY A 359 -7.82 1.73 -0.92
N TYR A 360 -9.09 1.90 -1.31
CA TYR A 360 -9.50 2.06 -2.71
C TYR A 360 -9.24 3.47 -3.27
N LEU A 361 -8.79 4.40 -2.42
CA LEU A 361 -8.45 5.76 -2.80
C LEU A 361 -6.93 5.88 -2.92
N GLU A 362 -6.49 6.43 -4.06
CA GLU A 362 -5.10 6.85 -4.25
C GLU A 362 -4.77 8.02 -3.32
N ARG A 363 -3.51 8.06 -2.89
CA ARG A 363 -2.89 9.14 -2.12
C ARG A 363 -1.51 9.41 -2.69
N GLN A 364 -1.11 10.68 -2.68
CA GLN A 364 0.21 11.10 -3.13
C GLN A 364 0.75 12.25 -2.28
N VAL A 365 2.09 12.31 -2.18
CA VAL A 365 2.81 13.42 -1.56
C VAL A 365 4.13 13.67 -2.27
N GLU A 366 4.50 14.94 -2.39
CA GLU A 366 5.82 15.38 -2.83
C GLU A 366 6.67 15.78 -1.62
N PHE A 367 7.92 15.34 -1.60
CA PHE A 367 8.95 15.73 -0.63
C PHE A 367 9.97 16.61 -1.33
N LYS A 368 10.19 17.82 -0.82
CA LYS A 368 11.02 18.83 -1.45
C LYS A 368 12.09 19.33 -0.50
N ASN A 369 13.19 19.80 -1.10
CA ASN A 369 14.21 20.60 -0.42
C ASN A 369 14.78 19.97 0.87
N GLN A 370 15.17 18.69 0.86
CA GLN A 370 15.74 18.04 2.06
C GLN A 370 17.16 18.54 2.35
N TRP A 371 17.44 18.87 3.62
CA TRP A 371 18.76 19.27 4.10
C TRP A 371 19.04 18.73 5.49
N VAL A 372 20.31 18.39 5.76
CA VAL A 372 20.80 17.96 7.07
C VAL A 372 21.89 18.93 7.54
N TYR A 373 21.89 19.30 8.82
CA TYR A 373 22.88 20.24 9.38
C TYR A 373 23.76 19.54 10.42
N ASN A 374 25.09 19.69 10.31
CA ASN A 374 26.08 19.17 11.28
C ASN A 374 27.16 20.21 11.65
N GLY A 375 26.81 21.50 11.58
CA GLY A 375 27.74 22.63 11.61
C GLY A 375 27.73 23.39 10.28
N GLU A 376 27.39 22.70 9.21
CA GLU A 376 27.05 23.24 7.90
C GLU A 376 25.84 22.52 7.29
N TRP A 377 25.18 23.17 6.33
CA TRP A 377 24.04 22.58 5.63
C TRP A 377 24.52 21.63 4.52
N ASN A 378 24.13 20.37 4.64
CA ASN A 378 24.41 19.31 3.70
C ASN A 378 23.13 18.98 2.92
N LYS A 379 23.26 18.96 1.60
CA LYS A 379 22.15 18.69 0.69
C LYS A 379 21.95 17.19 0.52
N ILE A 380 20.70 16.74 0.59
CA ILE A 380 20.35 15.38 0.19
C ILE A 380 20.22 15.32 -1.33
N THR A 381 20.86 14.32 -1.94
CA THR A 381 20.91 14.17 -3.41
C THR A 381 20.47 12.81 -3.91
N SER A 382 20.31 11.82 -3.01
CA SER A 382 19.82 10.50 -3.38
C SER A 382 18.88 9.93 -2.32
N ALA A 383 17.96 9.09 -2.77
CA ALA A 383 17.01 8.42 -1.89
C ALA A 383 16.61 7.05 -2.42
N ARG A 384 16.37 6.09 -1.52
CA ARG A 384 16.00 4.72 -1.82
C ARG A 384 14.53 4.47 -1.46
N PHE A 385 13.76 4.05 -2.46
CA PHE A 385 12.35 3.68 -2.30
C PHE A 385 12.21 2.31 -1.64
N THR A 386 11.35 2.19 -0.62
CA THR A 386 11.00 0.92 0.02
C THR A 386 9.51 0.83 0.31
N VAL A 387 9.02 -0.38 0.57
CA VAL A 387 7.61 -0.69 0.83
C VAL A 387 7.51 -1.55 2.08
N ASP A 388 6.32 -1.63 2.66
CA ASP A 388 6.06 -2.46 3.84
C ASP A 388 5.85 -3.95 3.53
N ASN A 389 5.56 -4.72 4.57
CA ASN A 389 5.32 -6.15 4.49
C ASN A 389 4.07 -6.52 3.68
N THR A 390 3.06 -5.65 3.59
CA THR A 390 1.85 -5.90 2.80
C THR A 390 2.20 -6.06 1.32
N TYR A 391 3.14 -5.23 0.83
CA TYR A 391 3.67 -5.34 -0.53
C TYR A 391 4.51 -6.60 -0.71
N HIS A 392 5.45 -6.86 0.20
CA HIS A 392 6.35 -8.01 0.10
C HIS A 392 5.62 -9.36 0.20
N ALA A 393 4.54 -9.42 0.99
CA ALA A 393 3.63 -10.57 1.07
C ALA A 393 2.70 -10.71 -0.15
N LYS A 394 2.83 -9.83 -1.15
CA LYS A 394 2.04 -9.81 -2.39
C LYS A 394 0.53 -9.75 -2.15
N GLN A 395 0.10 -9.14 -1.04
CA GLN A 395 -1.32 -8.96 -0.74
C GLN A 395 -1.90 -7.78 -1.51
N ARG A 396 -1.08 -6.75 -1.75
CA ARG A 396 -1.34 -5.53 -2.54
C ARG A 396 -0.01 -5.01 -3.09
N ILE A 397 0.03 -4.41 -4.28
CA ILE A 397 1.28 -3.89 -4.88
C ILE A 397 1.15 -2.50 -5.51
N ASP A 398 0.13 -1.76 -5.12
CA ASP A 398 -0.11 -0.38 -5.55
C ASP A 398 0.57 0.62 -4.60
N ALA A 399 1.91 0.60 -4.62
CA ALA A 399 2.77 1.60 -4.01
C ALA A 399 3.99 1.89 -4.90
N VAL A 400 4.24 3.16 -5.16
CA VAL A 400 5.38 3.62 -5.97
C VAL A 400 6.02 4.87 -5.35
N GLY A 401 7.26 5.12 -5.75
CA GLY A 401 7.99 6.34 -5.42
C GLY A 401 8.97 6.68 -6.53
N GLY A 402 9.44 7.91 -6.54
CA GLY A 402 10.37 8.37 -7.56
C GLY A 402 10.72 9.83 -7.41
N VAL A 403 11.08 10.45 -8.54
CA VAL A 403 11.48 11.87 -8.63
C VAL A 403 10.42 12.68 -9.35
N THR A 404 10.25 13.93 -8.92
CA THR A 404 9.52 14.98 -9.63
C THR A 404 10.51 16.07 -10.06
N PRO A 405 10.10 17.08 -10.84
CA PRO A 405 10.96 18.24 -11.10
C PRO A 405 11.42 18.98 -9.84
N ASN A 406 10.73 18.82 -8.71
CA ASN A 406 10.92 19.58 -7.48
C ASN A 406 11.51 18.76 -6.31
N GLY A 407 11.64 17.43 -6.45
CA GLY A 407 12.12 16.56 -5.38
C GLY A 407 11.77 15.10 -5.61
N TYR A 408 11.23 14.47 -4.58
CA TYR A 408 10.79 13.08 -4.58
C TYR A 408 9.28 13.00 -4.41
N PHE A 409 8.67 11.87 -4.76
CA PHE A 409 7.29 11.59 -4.41
C PHE A 409 7.10 10.17 -3.91
N LEU A 410 6.00 9.98 -3.18
CA LEU A 410 5.42 8.68 -2.86
C LEU A 410 3.94 8.68 -3.26
N LYS A 411 3.46 7.54 -3.74
CA LYS A 411 2.06 7.30 -4.10
C LYS A 411 1.65 5.89 -3.67
N ASN A 412 0.49 5.74 -3.04
CA ASN A 412 -0.05 4.43 -2.68
C ASN A 412 -1.58 4.38 -2.69
N GLY A 413 -2.10 3.14 -2.65
CA GLY A 413 -3.54 2.89 -2.67
C GLY A 413 -4.15 3.09 -4.06
N GLY A 414 -5.47 2.98 -4.15
CA GLY A 414 -6.19 3.28 -5.39
C GLY A 414 -6.14 2.20 -6.47
N PHE A 415 -5.40 1.11 -6.26
CA PHE A 415 -5.30 -0.02 -7.20
C PHE A 415 -4.80 0.40 -8.59
N PHE A 416 -3.82 1.30 -8.66
CA PHE A 416 -3.16 1.66 -9.92
C PHE A 416 -2.21 0.55 -10.41
N ASN A 417 -1.83 0.61 -11.69
CA ASN A 417 -1.06 -0.45 -12.35
C ASN A 417 0.45 -0.24 -12.41
N GLU A 418 0.90 1.00 -12.21
CA GLU A 418 2.30 1.40 -12.22
C GLU A 418 3.10 0.64 -11.16
N ILE A 419 4.31 0.19 -11.53
CA ILE A 419 5.22 -0.53 -10.63
C ILE A 419 6.59 0.14 -10.68
N VAL A 420 7.13 0.40 -9.50
CA VAL A 420 8.52 0.76 -9.28
C VAL A 420 9.12 -0.32 -8.40
N THR A 421 10.25 -0.89 -8.81
CA THR A 421 10.92 -1.95 -8.05
C THR A 421 11.30 -1.45 -6.65
N PRO A 422 10.80 -2.08 -5.57
CA PRO A 422 11.27 -1.74 -4.23
C PRO A 422 12.78 -1.93 -4.10
N GLY A 423 13.43 -0.97 -3.47
CA GLY A 423 14.89 -0.89 -3.37
C GLY A 423 15.56 -0.06 -4.46
N SER A 424 14.82 0.45 -5.46
CA SER A 424 15.33 1.42 -6.42
C SER A 424 15.85 2.68 -5.73
N THR A 425 17.01 3.15 -6.17
CA THR A 425 17.60 4.42 -5.73
C THR A 425 17.40 5.48 -6.80
N PHE A 426 17.07 6.68 -6.36
CA PHE A 426 16.79 7.84 -7.18
C PHE A 426 17.74 8.98 -6.83
N SER A 427 18.35 9.59 -7.84
CA SER A 427 19.15 10.80 -7.66
C SER A 427 18.32 12.03 -8.01
N PHE A 428 18.38 13.05 -7.16
CA PHE A 428 17.77 14.35 -7.40
C PHE A 428 18.76 15.45 -7.05
N ASP A 429 19.10 16.28 -8.04
CA ASP A 429 19.92 17.46 -7.81
C ASP A 429 19.04 18.57 -7.21
N ASN A 430 18.95 18.62 -5.88
CA ASN A 430 18.18 19.65 -5.16
C ASN A 430 18.70 21.08 -5.42
N LYS A 431 18.17 21.78 -6.42
CA LYS A 431 18.56 23.17 -6.77
C LYS A 431 17.88 24.23 -5.90
N ASN A 432 17.11 23.84 -4.90
CA ASN A 432 16.41 24.77 -4.04
C ASN A 432 17.37 25.48 -3.08
N THR A 433 16.93 26.63 -2.57
CA THR A 433 17.70 27.43 -1.62
C THR A 433 17.87 26.68 -0.30
N VAL A 434 19.09 26.73 0.24
CA VAL A 434 19.40 26.28 1.59
C VAL A 434 18.48 26.95 2.62
N PRO A 435 18.00 26.24 3.67
CA PRO A 435 17.14 26.85 4.67
C PRO A 435 17.85 27.98 5.41
N ASN A 436 17.25 29.18 5.39
CA ASN A 436 17.70 30.31 6.19
C ASN A 436 16.93 30.33 7.53
N ILE A 437 17.51 29.67 8.54
CA ILE A 437 16.90 29.52 9.87
C ILE A 437 17.89 30.03 10.91
N ASP A 438 17.44 31.01 11.70
CA ASP A 438 18.16 31.46 12.88
C ASP A 438 17.81 30.54 14.06
N PHE A 439 18.67 29.56 14.33
CA PHE A 439 18.39 28.54 15.34
C PHE A 439 18.24 29.13 16.75
N GLU A 440 18.89 30.26 17.05
CA GLU A 440 18.80 30.94 18.35
C GLU A 440 17.44 31.64 18.55
N LYS A 441 16.69 31.87 17.46
CA LYS A 441 15.34 32.47 17.49
C LYS A 441 14.22 31.44 17.41
N LEU A 442 14.52 30.15 17.37
CA LEU A 442 13.49 29.12 17.42
C LEU A 442 12.81 29.13 18.79
N PRO A 443 11.47 29.10 18.86
CA PRO A 443 10.74 29.10 20.13
C PRO A 443 11.01 27.85 20.97
#